data_AF-A0A4R7GEJ8-F1
#
_entry.id   AF-A0A4R7GEJ8-F1
#
_cell.length_a   1.000
_cell.length_b   1.000
_cell.length_c   1.000
_cell.angle_alpha   90.00
_cell.angle_beta   90.00
_cell.angle_gamma   90.00
#
_symmetry.space_group_name_H-M   'P 1'
#
loop_
_entity.id
_entity.type
_entity.pdbx_description
1 polymer ?
#
loop_
_entity_poly.entity_id
_entity_poly.type
_entity_poly.pdbx_seq_one_letter_code
_entity_poly.pdbx_strand_id
1 'polypeptide(L)'
;MSEASISEAVTASAPEEISVFARRSSEFKVRLERHQQLEKAQEIRDSLLQVARKIDLPVRKLAQILTSYLLLREVCDSESGEPIVSLFDREKFGHPQASLAAFLQQYEVYAYDVAQAQELALLIQEIERLTNELSDHTTTAWRNYTRTLKAQWEVDQKLFSTLAHQKEQRKAQQQYSDLAALFTNNCRGLPKNREEFEAVLALHEQLSVQREALNLDVPEEVNLFLKAVAGQGASLNMLTPNVLSWLANEDDPTRYCIKRL
;
A
#
# COMPACT_ATOMS: atom_id res chain seq x y z
N MET A 1 -10.04 -103.26 -43.88
CA MET A 1 -10.39 -103.08 -42.46
C MET A 1 -9.55 -101.94 -41.93
N SER A 2 -10.19 -100.79 -41.79
CA SER A 2 -9.87 -99.60 -40.98
C SER A 2 -8.60 -98.81 -41.29
N GLU A 3 -8.78 -97.79 -42.13
CA GLU A 3 -8.15 -96.47 -42.01
C GLU A 3 -8.61 -95.82 -40.69
N ALA A 4 -7.67 -95.29 -39.89
CA ALA A 4 -7.98 -94.48 -38.72
C ALA A 4 -7.64 -93.02 -39.02
N SER A 5 -8.69 -92.20 -39.05
CA SER A 5 -8.69 -90.76 -39.24
C SER A 5 -7.75 -90.04 -38.27
N ILE A 6 -6.80 -89.29 -38.81
CA ILE A 6 -6.14 -88.17 -38.12
C ILE A 6 -6.60 -86.90 -38.84
N SER A 7 -7.81 -86.43 -38.50
CA SER A 7 -8.33 -85.14 -38.96
C SER A 7 -9.39 -84.66 -37.99
N GLU A 8 -9.00 -84.23 -36.79
CA GLU A 8 -9.83 -83.37 -35.96
C GLU A 8 -8.98 -82.80 -34.83
N ALA A 9 -8.76 -81.48 -34.85
CA ALA A 9 -8.44 -80.59 -33.71
C ALA A 9 -7.53 -79.41 -34.08
N VAL A 10 -7.66 -78.79 -35.26
CA VAL A 10 -7.11 -77.44 -35.47
C VAL A 10 -8.01 -76.71 -36.44
N THR A 11 -9.00 -75.95 -35.95
CA THR A 11 -9.63 -74.79 -36.65
C THR A 11 -10.84 -74.15 -35.93
N ALA A 12 -11.23 -74.55 -34.70
CA ALA A 12 -12.42 -73.98 -34.06
C ALA A 12 -12.19 -72.78 -33.11
N SER A 13 -11.00 -72.54 -32.52
CA SER A 13 -10.81 -71.45 -31.51
C SER A 13 -10.32 -70.11 -32.06
N ALA A 14 -9.85 -70.04 -33.31
CA ALA A 14 -9.30 -68.82 -33.90
C ALA A 14 -10.30 -67.63 -34.01
N PRO A 15 -11.57 -67.80 -34.43
CA PRO A 15 -12.47 -66.65 -34.63
C PRO A 15 -12.98 -66.03 -33.31
N GLU A 16 -13.13 -66.83 -32.25
CA GLU A 16 -13.53 -66.34 -30.92
C GLU A 16 -12.40 -65.58 -30.22
N GLU A 17 -11.15 -66.07 -30.33
CA GLU A 17 -9.97 -65.38 -29.80
C GLU A 17 -9.73 -64.04 -30.51
N ILE A 18 -9.94 -63.97 -31.83
CA ILE A 18 -9.87 -62.72 -32.61
C ILE A 18 -10.96 -61.73 -32.14
N SER A 19 -12.16 -62.21 -31.83
CA SER A 19 -13.27 -61.39 -31.31
C SER A 19 -12.99 -60.84 -29.90
N VAL A 20 -12.45 -61.67 -29.00
CA VAL A 20 -12.07 -61.26 -27.64
C VAL A 20 -10.90 -60.26 -27.68
N PHE A 21 -9.92 -60.47 -28.56
CA PHE A 21 -8.80 -59.55 -28.75
C PHE A 21 -9.26 -58.19 -29.30
N ALA A 22 -10.14 -58.19 -30.31
CA ALA A 22 -10.72 -56.97 -30.87
C ALA A 22 -11.49 -56.16 -29.81
N ARG A 23 -12.26 -56.83 -28.96
CA ARG A 23 -12.98 -56.20 -27.85
C ARG A 23 -12.04 -55.60 -26.80
N ARG A 24 -10.99 -56.32 -26.41
CA ARG A 24 -9.99 -55.80 -25.46
C ARG A 24 -9.20 -54.63 -26.03
N SER A 25 -8.87 -54.67 -27.32
CA SER A 25 -8.18 -53.58 -28.01
C SER A 25 -9.05 -52.32 -28.10
N SER A 26 -10.36 -52.46 -28.34
CA SER A 26 -11.27 -51.31 -28.37
C SER A 26 -11.49 -50.73 -26.97
N GLU A 27 -11.67 -51.57 -25.95
CA GLU A 27 -11.73 -51.14 -24.55
C GLU A 27 -10.45 -50.41 -24.11
N PHE A 28 -9.27 -50.90 -24.50
CA PHE A 28 -7.99 -50.25 -24.22
C PHE A 28 -7.87 -48.89 -24.93
N LYS A 29 -8.28 -48.80 -26.20
CA LYS A 29 -8.31 -47.54 -26.95
C LYS A 29 -9.17 -46.49 -26.26
N VAL A 30 -10.38 -46.86 -25.81
CA VAL A 30 -11.28 -45.97 -25.07
C VAL A 30 -10.65 -45.52 -23.74
N ARG A 31 -9.96 -46.42 -23.02
CA ARG A 31 -9.25 -46.06 -21.79
C ARG A 31 -8.09 -45.10 -22.04
N LEU A 32 -7.33 -45.31 -23.12
CA LEU A 32 -6.22 -44.45 -23.53
C LEU A 32 -6.73 -43.05 -23.91
N GLU A 33 -7.79 -42.96 -24.71
CA GLU A 33 -8.43 -41.69 -25.08
C GLU A 33 -8.93 -40.94 -23.83
N ARG A 34 -9.55 -41.65 -22.88
CA ARG A 34 -9.99 -41.06 -21.62
C ARG A 34 -8.82 -40.56 -20.77
N HIS A 35 -7.71 -41.30 -20.74
CA HIS A 35 -6.50 -40.87 -20.03
C HIS A 35 -5.93 -39.59 -20.62
N GLN A 36 -5.81 -39.53 -21.95
CA GLN A 36 -5.32 -38.33 -22.66
C GLN A 36 -6.23 -37.12 -22.45
N GLN A 37 -7.55 -37.32 -22.38
CA GLN A 37 -8.49 -36.25 -22.05
C GLN A 37 -8.30 -35.74 -20.62
N LEU A 38 -8.03 -36.65 -19.66
CA LEU A 38 -7.77 -36.28 -18.26
C LEU A 38 -6.45 -35.53 -18.11
N GLU A 39 -5.39 -35.93 -18.81
CA GLU A 39 -4.10 -35.21 -18.83
C GLU A 39 -4.29 -33.79 -19.36
N LYS A 40 -4.97 -33.62 -20.50
CA LYS A 40 -5.28 -32.29 -21.04
C LYS A 40 -6.11 -31.44 -20.06
N ALA A 41 -7.10 -32.04 -19.40
CA ALA A 41 -7.90 -31.32 -18.41
C ALA A 41 -7.07 -30.88 -17.18
N GLN A 42 -6.09 -31.69 -16.77
CA GLN A 42 -5.15 -31.34 -15.69
C GLN A 42 -4.23 -30.20 -16.11
N GLU A 43 -3.66 -30.25 -17.32
CA GLU A 43 -2.83 -29.17 -17.86
C GLU A 43 -3.59 -27.84 -17.92
N ILE A 44 -4.83 -27.86 -18.41
CA ILE A 44 -5.72 -26.68 -18.42
C ILE A 44 -5.91 -26.14 -17.01
N ARG A 45 -6.30 -27.00 -16.06
CA ARG A 45 -6.53 -26.60 -14.66
C ARG A 45 -5.28 -25.94 -14.06
N ASP A 46 -4.12 -26.54 -14.28
CA ASP A 46 -2.88 -26.07 -13.68
C ASP A 46 -2.43 -24.72 -14.29
N SER A 47 -2.64 -24.53 -15.61
CA SER A 47 -2.47 -23.24 -16.29
C SER A 47 -3.39 -22.16 -15.72
N LEU A 48 -4.68 -22.46 -15.51
CA LEU A 48 -5.63 -21.52 -14.89
C LEU A 48 -5.25 -21.13 -13.47
N LEU A 49 -4.80 -22.09 -12.67
CA LEU A 49 -4.30 -21.82 -11.32
C LEU A 49 -3.05 -20.94 -11.36
N GLN A 50 -2.18 -21.10 -12.35
CA GLN A 50 -1.00 -20.25 -12.53
C GLN A 50 -1.40 -18.82 -12.90
N VAL A 51 -2.33 -18.64 -13.84
CA VAL A 51 -2.86 -17.31 -14.21
C VAL A 51 -3.48 -16.62 -12.99
N ALA A 52 -4.35 -17.32 -12.25
CA ALA A 52 -4.98 -16.79 -11.06
C ALA A 52 -3.94 -16.34 -10.02
N ARG A 53 -2.92 -17.16 -9.76
CA ARG A 53 -1.82 -16.82 -8.84
C ARG A 53 -1.01 -15.61 -9.29
N LYS A 54 -0.74 -15.46 -10.59
CA LYS A 54 0.03 -14.34 -11.14
C LYS A 54 -0.73 -13.01 -11.03
N ILE A 55 -2.05 -13.01 -11.18
CA ILE A 55 -2.89 -11.80 -11.13
C ILE A 55 -3.27 -11.41 -9.69
N ASP A 56 -3.41 -12.39 -8.80
CA ASP A 56 -3.92 -12.17 -7.43
C ASP A 56 -3.11 -11.13 -6.63
N LEU A 57 -1.78 -11.23 -6.63
CA LEU A 57 -0.94 -10.31 -5.86
C LEU A 57 -1.01 -8.85 -6.38
N PRO A 58 -0.82 -8.56 -7.68
CA PRO A 58 -0.99 -7.22 -8.23
C PRO A 58 -2.39 -6.63 -7.96
N VAL A 59 -3.45 -7.43 -8.15
CA VAL A 59 -4.83 -6.96 -7.94
C VAL A 59 -5.12 -6.64 -6.48
N ARG A 60 -4.62 -7.45 -5.54
CA ARG A 60 -4.77 -7.16 -4.10
C ARG A 60 -4.09 -5.85 -3.71
N LYS A 61 -2.90 -5.58 -4.24
CA LYS A 61 -2.19 -4.32 -4.00
C LYS A 61 -2.98 -3.14 -4.54
N LEU A 62 -3.47 -3.24 -5.79
CA LEU A 62 -4.31 -2.20 -6.39
C LEU A 62 -5.57 -1.94 -5.57
N ALA A 63 -6.26 -3.00 -5.15
CA ALA A 63 -7.47 -2.90 -4.33
C ALA A 63 -7.20 -2.20 -2.99
N GLN A 64 -6.09 -2.53 -2.33
CA GLN A 64 -5.72 -1.90 -1.06
C GLN A 64 -5.45 -0.39 -1.23
N ILE A 65 -4.69 0.00 -2.26
CA ILE A 65 -4.43 1.42 -2.55
C ILE A 65 -5.72 2.15 -2.93
N LEU A 66 -6.60 1.51 -3.70
CA LEU A 66 -7.90 2.06 -4.07
C LEU A 66 -8.78 2.31 -2.84
N THR A 67 -8.78 1.40 -1.87
CA THR A 67 -9.50 1.60 -0.60
C THR A 67 -9.02 2.86 0.12
N SER A 68 -7.70 3.03 0.26
CA SER A 68 -7.12 4.24 0.86
C SER A 68 -7.43 5.51 0.06
N TYR A 69 -7.37 5.44 -1.28
CA TYR A 69 -7.74 6.56 -2.15
C TYR A 69 -9.20 6.98 -1.96
N LEU A 70 -10.13 6.03 -1.97
CA LEU A 70 -11.56 6.30 -1.80
C LEU A 70 -11.84 6.91 -0.43
N LEU A 71 -11.23 6.37 0.64
CA LEU A 71 -11.34 6.92 1.98
C LEU A 71 -10.90 8.40 2.03
N LEU A 72 -9.71 8.71 1.49
CA LEU A 72 -9.19 10.08 1.49
C LEU A 72 -9.91 11.00 0.50
N ARG A 73 -10.73 10.45 -0.41
CA ARG A 73 -11.62 11.22 -1.28
C ARG A 73 -12.96 11.52 -0.63
N GLU A 74 -13.41 10.66 0.28
CA GLU A 74 -14.62 10.88 1.09
C GLU A 74 -14.38 11.88 2.23
N VAL A 75 -13.18 11.87 2.81
CA VAL A 75 -12.87 12.78 3.90
C VAL A 75 -12.39 14.12 3.37
N CYS A 76 -13.02 15.18 3.85
CA CYS A 76 -12.62 16.55 3.58
C CYS A 76 -11.68 17.07 4.66
N ASP A 77 -10.74 17.90 4.24
CA ASP A 77 -9.99 18.75 5.14
C ASP A 77 -10.91 19.79 5.78
N SER A 78 -10.80 19.98 7.10
CA SER A 78 -11.66 20.88 7.87
C SER A 78 -11.41 22.35 7.55
N GLU A 79 -10.20 22.70 7.09
CA GLU A 79 -9.85 24.08 6.72
C GLU A 79 -10.30 24.44 5.30
N SER A 80 -9.99 23.61 4.31
CA SER A 80 -10.33 23.87 2.90
C SER A 80 -11.73 23.42 2.51
N GLY A 81 -12.34 22.47 3.23
CA GLY A 81 -13.60 21.82 2.84
C GLY A 81 -13.48 20.93 1.61
N GLU A 82 -12.27 20.80 1.04
CA GLU A 82 -12.00 19.97 -0.12
C GLU A 82 -11.55 18.56 0.30
N PRO A 83 -11.79 17.54 -0.54
CA PRO A 83 -11.26 16.21 -0.30
C PRO A 83 -9.74 16.20 -0.19
N ILE A 84 -9.19 15.43 0.74
CA ILE A 84 -7.74 15.35 0.99
C ILE A 84 -6.98 14.93 -0.28
N VAL A 85 -7.57 14.04 -1.08
CA VAL A 85 -7.01 13.60 -2.37
C VAL A 85 -7.85 14.14 -3.51
N SER A 86 -7.21 14.79 -4.49
CA SER A 86 -7.87 15.27 -5.71
C SER A 86 -8.29 14.11 -6.62
N LEU A 87 -9.17 14.40 -7.59
CA LEU A 87 -9.52 13.42 -8.63
C LEU A 87 -8.25 12.88 -9.30
N PHE A 88 -8.20 11.56 -9.43
CA PHE A 88 -7.15 10.91 -10.20
C PHE A 88 -7.39 11.14 -11.68
N ASP A 89 -6.38 11.68 -12.35
CA ASP A 89 -6.44 12.09 -13.75
C ASP A 89 -6.73 10.88 -14.67
N ARG A 90 -7.73 11.02 -15.54
CA ARG A 90 -8.08 9.99 -16.52
C ARG A 90 -6.97 9.77 -17.54
N GLU A 91 -6.17 10.80 -17.84
CA GLU A 91 -5.05 10.65 -18.77
C GLU A 91 -3.95 9.75 -18.19
N LYS A 92 -3.74 9.80 -16.87
CA LYS A 92 -2.80 8.93 -16.13
C LYS A 92 -3.37 7.53 -15.89
N PHE A 93 -4.69 7.44 -15.71
CA PHE A 93 -5.41 6.17 -15.58
C PHE A 93 -5.27 5.26 -16.81
N GLY A 94 -4.81 5.77 -17.96
CA GLY A 94 -4.53 4.97 -19.14
C GLY A 94 -5.76 4.20 -19.65
N HIS A 95 -5.53 2.98 -20.17
CA HIS A 95 -6.58 2.14 -20.74
C HIS A 95 -6.57 0.70 -20.19
N PRO A 96 -6.67 0.49 -18.87
CA PRO A 96 -6.68 -0.85 -18.27
C PRO A 96 -7.82 -1.72 -18.81
N GLN A 97 -8.95 -1.12 -19.20
CA GLN A 97 -10.06 -1.85 -19.82
C GLN A 97 -9.68 -2.40 -21.19
N ALA A 98 -8.85 -1.70 -21.97
CA ALA A 98 -8.35 -2.18 -23.25
C ALA A 98 -7.38 -3.35 -23.06
N SER A 99 -6.48 -3.27 -22.09
CA SER A 99 -5.56 -4.36 -21.74
C SER A 99 -6.30 -5.60 -21.24
N LEU A 100 -7.34 -5.42 -20.42
CA LEU A 100 -8.20 -6.51 -19.97
C LEU A 100 -8.99 -7.13 -21.14
N ALA A 101 -9.54 -6.31 -22.04
CA ALA A 101 -10.27 -6.80 -23.20
C ALA A 101 -9.35 -7.61 -24.14
N ALA A 102 -8.13 -7.13 -24.39
CA ALA A 102 -7.13 -7.84 -25.20
C ALA A 102 -6.76 -9.20 -24.56
N PHE A 103 -6.56 -9.23 -23.24
CA PHE A 103 -6.32 -10.48 -22.51
C PHE A 103 -7.50 -11.47 -22.64
N LEU A 104 -8.74 -10.99 -22.47
CA LEU A 104 -9.94 -11.84 -22.58
C LEU A 104 -10.11 -12.42 -24.00
N GLN A 105 -9.85 -11.62 -25.03
CA GLN A 105 -9.88 -12.10 -26.42
C GLN A 105 -8.83 -13.20 -26.67
N GLN A 106 -7.60 -13.00 -26.19
CA GLN A 106 -6.55 -14.00 -26.31
C GLN A 106 -6.88 -15.27 -25.53
N TYR A 107 -7.55 -15.13 -24.39
CA TYR A 107 -8.00 -16.25 -23.57
C TYR A 107 -9.08 -17.09 -24.28
N GLU A 108 -10.03 -16.46 -24.95
CA GLU A 108 -11.05 -17.15 -25.75
C GLU A 108 -10.45 -17.95 -26.93
N VAL A 109 -9.34 -17.47 -27.51
CA VAL A 109 -8.70 -18.10 -28.67
C VAL A 109 -7.76 -19.25 -28.27
N TYR A 110 -6.97 -19.09 -27.20
CA TYR A 110 -5.87 -20.02 -26.89
C TYR A 110 -6.10 -20.94 -25.69
N ALA A 111 -7.16 -20.72 -24.89
CA ALA A 111 -7.71 -21.53 -23.78
C ALA A 111 -6.76 -22.11 -22.70
N TYR A 112 -5.62 -22.70 -23.05
CA TYR A 112 -4.72 -23.45 -22.16
C TYR A 112 -3.27 -22.93 -22.10
N ASP A 113 -2.81 -22.11 -23.05
CA ASP A 113 -1.43 -21.58 -23.07
C ASP A 113 -1.32 -20.12 -22.57
N VAL A 114 -2.41 -19.58 -22.03
CA VAL A 114 -2.54 -18.16 -21.67
C VAL A 114 -1.62 -17.76 -20.51
N ALA A 115 -1.16 -18.72 -19.71
CA ALA A 115 -0.20 -18.47 -18.63
C ALA A 115 1.18 -17.99 -19.13
N GLN A 116 1.54 -18.30 -20.38
CA GLN A 116 2.77 -17.91 -21.06
C GLN A 116 2.56 -16.77 -22.07
N ALA A 117 1.29 -16.39 -22.32
CA ALA A 117 0.94 -15.37 -23.28
C ALA A 117 1.48 -14.00 -22.88
N GLN A 118 1.99 -13.26 -23.85
CA GLN A 118 2.54 -11.92 -23.66
C GLN A 118 1.48 -10.95 -23.10
N GLU A 119 0.22 -11.17 -23.46
CA GLU A 119 -0.94 -10.39 -23.04
C GLU A 119 -1.17 -10.45 -21.53
N LEU A 120 -0.91 -11.60 -20.88
CA LEU A 120 -0.97 -11.72 -19.42
C LEU A 120 0.13 -10.87 -18.77
N ALA A 121 1.34 -10.90 -19.32
CA ALA A 121 2.44 -10.10 -18.81
C ALA A 121 2.16 -8.59 -18.98
N LEU A 122 1.61 -8.17 -20.12
CA LEU A 122 1.20 -6.79 -20.37
C LEU A 122 0.08 -6.34 -19.42
N LEU A 123 -0.91 -7.20 -19.14
CA LEU A 123 -1.97 -6.90 -18.17
C LEU A 123 -1.39 -6.71 -16.77
N ILE A 124 -0.49 -7.59 -16.33
CA ILE A 124 0.16 -7.48 -15.01
C ILE A 124 0.98 -6.19 -14.92
N GLN A 125 1.77 -5.88 -15.95
CA GLN A 125 2.54 -4.64 -16.00
C GLN A 125 1.66 -3.39 -15.92
N GLU A 126 0.50 -3.41 -16.59
CA GLU A 126 -0.44 -2.29 -16.55
C GLU A 126 -1.10 -2.15 -15.16
N ILE A 127 -1.46 -3.26 -14.51
CA ILE A 127 -1.96 -3.26 -13.13
C ILE A 127 -0.90 -2.69 -12.18
N GLU A 128 0.35 -3.11 -12.31
CA GLU A 128 1.46 -2.62 -11.48
C GLU A 128 1.75 -1.13 -11.71
N ARG A 129 1.77 -0.69 -12.98
CA ARG A 129 1.91 0.73 -13.35
C ARG A 129 0.82 1.57 -12.67
N LEU A 130 -0.44 1.17 -12.82
CA LEU A 130 -1.57 1.87 -12.21
C LEU A 130 -1.52 1.87 -10.69
N THR A 131 -1.13 0.75 -10.09
CA THR A 131 -0.96 0.65 -8.65
C THR A 131 0.08 1.65 -8.16
N ASN A 132 1.22 1.76 -8.85
CA ASN A 132 2.29 2.68 -8.48
C ASN A 132 1.86 4.15 -8.66
N GLU A 133 1.24 4.50 -9.79
CA GLU A 133 0.79 5.87 -10.03
C GLU A 133 -0.31 6.31 -9.06
N LEU A 134 -1.28 5.44 -8.77
CA LEU A 134 -2.31 5.71 -7.77
C LEU A 134 -1.72 5.80 -6.37
N SER A 135 -0.75 4.95 -6.04
CA SER A 135 -0.03 4.99 -4.76
C SER A 135 0.73 6.30 -4.61
N ASP A 136 1.45 6.74 -5.64
CA ASP A 136 2.23 7.98 -5.61
C ASP A 136 1.34 9.21 -5.47
N HIS A 137 0.24 9.26 -6.22
CA HIS A 137 -0.77 10.32 -6.11
C HIS A 137 -1.36 10.39 -4.70
N THR A 138 -1.82 9.25 -4.19
CA THR A 138 -2.48 9.17 -2.88
C THR A 138 -1.51 9.44 -1.74
N THR A 139 -0.29 8.89 -1.79
CA THR A 139 0.77 9.10 -0.79
C THR A 139 1.25 10.54 -0.77
N THR A 140 1.34 11.20 -1.93
CA THR A 140 1.74 12.61 -2.01
C THR A 140 0.70 13.52 -1.35
N ALA A 141 -0.58 13.32 -1.67
CA ALA A 141 -1.68 14.05 -1.05
C ALA A 141 -1.73 13.82 0.47
N TRP A 142 -1.65 12.56 0.91
CA TRP A 142 -1.61 12.21 2.35
C TRP A 142 -0.42 12.85 3.08
N ARG A 143 0.77 12.84 2.47
CA ARG A 143 1.97 13.46 3.04
C ARG A 143 1.83 14.98 3.14
N ASN A 144 1.17 15.61 2.17
CA ASN A 144 0.92 17.05 2.22
C ASN A 144 -0.05 17.40 3.33
N TYR A 145 -1.15 16.65 3.46
CA TYR A 145 -2.13 16.82 4.53
C TYR A 145 -1.54 16.58 5.93
N THR A 146 -0.81 15.49 6.13
CA THR A 146 -0.16 15.24 7.43
C THR A 146 0.91 16.27 7.77
N ARG A 147 1.55 16.87 6.75
CA ARG A 147 2.48 17.99 6.93
C ARG A 147 1.75 19.26 7.38
N THR A 148 0.58 19.58 6.84
CA THR A 148 -0.20 20.75 7.28
C THR A 148 -0.68 20.58 8.71
N LEU A 149 -1.21 19.40 9.07
CA LEU A 149 -1.56 19.08 10.46
C LEU A 149 -0.35 19.21 11.40
N LYS A 150 0.80 18.67 11.00
CA LYS A 150 2.03 18.74 11.78
C LYS A 150 2.49 20.18 12.02
N ALA A 151 2.38 21.06 11.02
CA ALA A 151 2.77 22.46 11.14
C ALA A 151 1.97 23.23 12.22
N GLN A 152 0.75 22.78 12.53
CA GLN A 152 -0.10 23.40 13.54
C GLN A 152 0.31 23.11 14.99
N TRP A 153 1.13 22.10 15.25
CA TRP A 153 1.58 21.80 16.61
C TRP A 153 3.08 21.56 16.73
N GLU A 154 3.82 21.47 15.63
CA GLU A 154 5.27 21.28 15.64
C GLU A 154 5.98 22.45 16.33
N VAL A 155 6.65 22.15 17.43
CA VAL A 155 7.51 23.08 18.16
C VAL A 155 8.97 22.67 17.98
N ASP A 156 9.86 23.65 17.89
CA ASP A 156 11.29 23.37 17.81
C ASP A 156 11.74 22.59 19.06
N GLN A 157 12.31 21.40 18.87
CA GLN A 157 12.79 20.57 19.98
C GLN A 157 13.83 21.29 20.86
N LYS A 158 14.56 22.26 20.29
CA LYS A 158 15.52 23.07 21.04
C LYS A 158 14.81 24.01 22.01
N LEU A 159 13.71 24.64 21.60
CA LEU A 159 12.85 25.46 22.47
C LEU A 159 12.32 24.66 23.66
N PHE A 160 11.85 23.46 23.35
CA PHE A 160 11.35 22.51 24.33
C PHE A 160 12.43 22.10 25.34
N SER A 161 13.70 21.95 24.91
CA SER A 161 14.80 21.58 25.80
C SER A 161 15.22 22.71 26.77
N THR A 162 15.07 23.97 26.36
CA THR A 162 15.37 25.15 27.20
C THR A 162 14.34 25.35 28.31
N LEU A 163 13.05 25.10 28.02
CA LEU A 163 11.95 25.22 28.99
C LEU A 163 11.91 24.06 30.01
N ALA A 164 12.68 22.98 29.82
CA ALA A 164 12.65 21.74 30.61
C ALA A 164 13.20 21.83 32.06
N HIS A 165 13.17 23.01 32.68
CA HIS A 165 13.89 23.28 33.94
C HIS A 165 13.05 22.96 35.18
N GLN A 166 11.73 22.92 35.04
CA GLN A 166 10.83 22.44 36.09
C GLN A 166 10.53 20.94 35.90
N LYS A 167 10.60 20.17 37.00
CA LYS A 167 10.44 18.70 36.99
C LYS A 167 9.06 18.25 36.49
N GLU A 168 8.05 19.10 36.66
CA GLU A 168 6.67 18.89 36.18
C GLU A 168 6.57 19.10 34.66
N GLN A 169 7.24 20.13 34.13
CA GLN A 169 7.30 20.40 32.69
C GLN A 169 8.03 19.30 31.90
N ARG A 170 9.01 18.60 32.50
CA ARG A 170 9.67 17.45 31.86
C ARG A 170 8.74 16.29 31.56
N LYS A 171 7.77 16.00 32.44
CA LYS A 171 6.81 14.91 32.21
C LYS A 171 5.88 15.25 31.05
N ALA A 172 5.37 16.48 31.02
CA ALA A 172 4.51 16.96 29.95
C ALA A 172 5.26 17.00 28.60
N GLN A 173 6.53 17.42 28.60
CA GLN A 173 7.39 17.38 27.41
C GLN A 173 7.64 15.96 26.89
N GLN A 174 7.88 15.00 27.78
CA GLN A 174 8.04 13.60 27.37
C GLN A 174 6.75 13.07 26.74
N GLN A 175 5.60 13.34 27.36
CA GLN A 175 4.29 12.95 26.83
C GLN A 175 4.03 13.56 25.45
N TYR A 176 4.31 14.85 25.26
CA TYR A 176 4.22 15.51 23.96
C TYR A 176 5.14 14.86 22.92
N SER A 177 6.39 14.56 23.29
CA SER A 177 7.36 13.91 22.39
C SER A 177 6.93 12.50 21.98
N ASP A 178 6.38 11.73 22.92
CA ASP A 178 5.87 10.39 22.68
C ASP A 178 4.63 10.43 21.76
N LEU A 179 3.71 11.39 21.99
CA LEU A 179 2.55 11.62 21.12
C LEU A 179 2.97 12.04 19.71
N ALA A 180 3.95 12.93 19.58
CA ALA A 180 4.47 13.35 18.27
C ALA A 180 5.12 12.19 17.51
N ALA A 181 5.83 11.31 18.22
CA ALA A 181 6.40 10.09 17.65
C ALA A 181 5.30 9.11 17.22
N LEU A 182 4.24 8.94 18.03
CA LEU A 182 3.08 8.13 17.68
C LEU A 182 2.36 8.68 16.44
N PHE A 183 2.10 9.98 16.37
CA PHE A 183 1.52 10.62 15.19
C PHE A 183 2.38 10.35 13.94
N THR A 184 3.70 10.56 14.05
CA THR A 184 4.64 10.34 12.95
C THR A 184 4.61 8.89 12.48
N ASN A 185 4.53 7.92 13.40
CA ASN A 185 4.47 6.50 13.07
C ASN A 185 3.14 6.12 12.39
N ASN A 186 2.01 6.64 12.88
CA ASN A 186 0.69 6.41 12.26
C ASN A 186 0.58 7.04 10.87
N CYS A 187 1.28 8.16 10.62
CA CYS A 187 1.29 8.83 9.32
C CYS A 187 2.27 8.22 8.29
N ARG A 188 3.10 7.22 8.65
CA ARG A 188 4.08 6.62 7.71
C ARG A 188 3.41 5.91 6.54
N GLY A 189 2.23 5.32 6.76
CA GLY A 189 1.46 4.61 5.76
C GLY A 189 0.20 5.37 5.36
N LEU A 190 -0.45 4.90 4.29
CA LEU A 190 -1.80 5.32 3.96
C LEU A 190 -2.81 4.66 4.93
N PRO A 191 -3.84 5.39 5.38
CA PRO A 191 -4.90 4.82 6.19
C PRO A 191 -5.70 3.81 5.36
N LYS A 192 -5.94 2.63 5.90
CA LYS A 192 -6.67 1.53 5.23
C LYS A 192 -8.17 1.57 5.53
N ASN A 193 -8.55 2.21 6.62
CA ASN A 193 -9.92 2.30 7.09
C ASN A 193 -10.13 3.65 7.80
N ARG A 194 -11.39 3.97 8.07
CA ARG A 194 -11.77 5.21 8.73
C ARG A 194 -11.18 5.30 10.14
N GLU A 195 -11.11 4.21 10.88
CA GLU A 195 -10.56 4.19 12.25
C GLU A 195 -9.08 4.62 12.30
N GLU A 196 -8.25 4.15 11.38
CA GLU A 196 -6.84 4.55 11.25
C GLU A 196 -6.72 6.05 10.93
N PHE A 197 -7.62 6.59 10.11
CA PHE A 197 -7.67 8.02 9.81
C PHE A 197 -8.11 8.85 11.04
N GLU A 198 -9.20 8.46 11.70
CA GLU A 198 -9.68 9.15 12.91
C GLU A 198 -8.64 9.08 14.05
N ALA A 199 -7.86 7.99 14.14
CA ALA A 199 -6.77 7.89 15.10
C ALA A 199 -5.68 8.95 14.86
N VAL A 200 -5.38 9.27 13.60
CA VAL A 200 -4.44 10.36 13.25
C VAL A 200 -5.00 11.71 13.66
N LEU A 201 -6.30 11.96 13.43
CA LEU A 201 -6.96 13.19 13.87
C LEU A 201 -7.01 13.32 15.39
N ALA A 202 -7.37 12.26 16.11
CA ALA A 202 -7.39 12.27 17.56
C ALA A 202 -5.99 12.55 18.15
N LEU A 203 -4.93 11.99 17.55
CA LEU A 203 -3.54 12.30 17.94
C LEU A 203 -3.19 13.76 17.65
N HIS A 204 -3.63 14.29 16.51
CA HIS A 204 -3.45 15.69 16.16
C HIS A 204 -4.15 16.62 17.16
N GLU A 205 -5.43 16.37 17.50
CA GLU A 205 -6.16 17.14 18.51
C GLU A 205 -5.49 17.09 19.88
N GLN A 206 -5.05 15.89 20.31
CA GLN A 206 -4.31 15.74 21.57
C GLN A 206 -3.02 16.55 21.58
N LEU A 207 -2.28 16.58 20.45
CA LEU A 207 -1.06 17.36 20.30
C LEU A 207 -1.33 18.87 20.32
N SER A 208 -2.41 19.32 19.67
CA SER A 208 -2.85 20.71 19.69
C SER A 208 -3.25 21.16 21.11
N VAL A 209 -4.05 20.36 21.82
CA VAL A 209 -4.44 20.64 23.22
C VAL A 209 -3.22 20.61 24.15
N GLN A 210 -2.30 19.66 23.99
CA GLN A 210 -1.05 19.63 24.76
C GLN A 210 -0.19 20.87 24.47
N ARG A 211 -0.12 21.32 23.22
CA ARG A 211 0.60 22.55 22.85
C ARG A 211 0.00 23.77 23.54
N GLU A 212 -1.32 23.90 23.53
CA GLU A 212 -2.02 24.99 24.24
C GLU A 212 -1.81 24.91 25.75
N ALA A 213 -1.95 23.72 26.35
CA ALA A 213 -1.80 23.51 27.78
C ALA A 213 -0.37 23.75 28.29
N LEU A 214 0.63 23.54 27.45
CA LEU A 214 2.02 23.88 27.73
C LEU A 214 2.28 25.40 27.66
N ASN A 215 1.27 26.21 27.32
CA ASN A 215 1.38 27.66 27.07
C ASN A 215 2.58 27.98 26.16
N LEU A 216 2.82 27.13 25.16
CA LEU A 216 3.86 27.33 24.15
C LEU A 216 3.41 28.36 23.10
N ASP A 217 2.59 29.32 23.52
CA ASP A 217 2.19 30.49 22.75
C ASP A 217 3.36 31.49 22.75
N VAL A 218 4.48 30.99 22.24
CA VAL A 218 5.69 31.76 22.00
C VAL A 218 5.35 32.68 20.84
N PRO A 219 5.29 34.01 21.04
CA PRO A 219 4.96 34.94 19.97
C PRO A 219 5.90 34.70 18.79
N GLU A 220 5.40 34.88 17.56
CA GLU A 220 6.15 34.52 16.34
C GLU A 220 7.57 35.15 16.31
N GLU A 221 7.68 36.40 16.77
CA GLU A 221 8.94 37.13 16.95
C GLU A 221 9.93 36.40 17.89
N VAL A 222 9.42 35.82 18.98
CA VAL A 222 10.19 35.07 19.98
C VAL A 222 10.60 33.70 19.43
N ASN A 223 9.72 33.05 18.67
CA ASN A 223 10.05 31.78 18.01
C ASN A 223 11.16 31.98 16.97
N LEU A 224 11.09 33.05 16.16
CA LEU A 224 12.14 33.43 15.22
C LEU A 224 13.47 33.75 15.93
N PHE A 225 13.41 34.52 17.02
CA PHE A 225 14.60 34.82 17.83
C PHE A 225 15.24 33.54 18.37
N LEU A 226 14.47 32.67 19.02
CA LEU A 226 14.98 31.46 19.64
C LEU A 226 15.51 30.45 18.60
N LYS A 227 14.85 30.34 17.43
CA LYS A 227 15.38 29.57 16.28
C LYS A 227 16.74 30.09 15.83
N ALA A 228 16.91 31.41 15.73
CA ALA A 228 18.16 32.02 15.31
C ALA A 228 19.27 31.84 16.36
N VAL A 229 18.96 32.01 17.65
CA VAL A 229 19.89 31.73 18.77
C VAL A 229 20.36 30.28 18.74
N ALA A 230 19.45 29.34 18.51
CA ALA A 230 19.74 27.92 18.54
C ALA A 230 20.52 27.39 17.32
N GLY A 231 20.61 28.18 16.24
CA GLY A 231 21.36 27.86 15.02
C GLY A 231 22.81 28.34 15.08
N GLN A 232 23.02 29.66 14.92
CA GLN A 232 24.34 30.30 14.87
C GLN A 232 24.42 31.60 15.70
N GLY A 233 23.36 31.91 16.46
CA GLY A 233 23.19 33.19 17.13
C GLY A 233 22.15 34.05 16.41
N ALA A 234 21.38 34.82 17.19
CA ALA A 234 20.40 35.76 16.66
C ALA A 234 21.02 37.13 16.40
N SER A 235 20.55 37.83 15.37
CA SER A 235 20.88 39.24 15.16
C SER A 235 20.29 40.08 16.28
N LEU A 236 20.99 41.16 16.68
CA LEU A 236 20.52 42.08 17.71
C LEU A 236 19.16 42.72 17.37
N ASN A 237 18.83 42.81 16.08
CA ASN A 237 17.54 43.32 15.60
C ASN A 237 16.35 42.38 15.93
N MET A 238 16.63 41.10 16.25
CA MET A 238 15.60 40.12 16.64
C MET A 238 15.26 40.19 18.14
N LEU A 239 16.01 40.95 18.95
CA LEU A 239 15.68 41.25 20.34
C LEU A 239 14.61 42.36 20.40
N THR A 240 13.40 42.05 19.96
CA THR A 240 12.28 43.00 20.05
C THR A 240 11.84 43.19 21.52
N PRO A 241 11.14 44.28 21.86
CA PRO A 241 10.59 44.48 23.19
C PRO A 241 9.69 43.30 23.65
N ASN A 242 9.00 42.64 22.72
CA ASN A 242 8.20 41.45 22.98
C ASN A 242 9.06 40.23 23.33
N VAL A 243 10.21 40.06 22.69
CA VAL A 243 11.19 39.01 23.03
C VAL A 243 11.75 39.23 24.41
N LEU A 244 12.12 40.46 24.75
CA LEU A 244 12.65 40.81 26.07
C LEU A 244 11.62 40.61 27.19
N SER A 245 10.36 41.02 26.97
CA SER A 245 9.31 40.84 27.96
C SER A 245 8.95 39.37 28.15
N TRP A 246 8.92 38.58 27.08
CA TRP A 246 8.70 37.14 27.15
C TRP A 246 9.86 36.44 27.87
N LEU A 247 11.12 36.75 27.51
CA LEU A 247 12.30 36.19 28.18
C LEU A 247 12.37 36.57 29.67
N ALA A 248 11.86 37.72 30.07
CA ALA A 248 11.86 38.14 31.48
C ALA A 248 10.75 37.45 32.30
N ASN A 249 9.67 37.01 31.66
CA ASN A 249 8.51 36.40 32.32
C ASN A 249 8.56 34.86 32.31
N GLU A 250 9.02 34.26 31.21
CA GLU A 250 8.89 32.82 30.94
C GLU A 250 10.25 32.08 30.84
N ASP A 251 11.38 32.78 30.73
CA ASP A 251 12.73 32.21 30.73
C ASP A 251 13.67 33.02 31.64
N ASP A 252 14.97 32.72 31.62
CA ASP A 252 15.98 33.54 32.29
C ASP A 252 16.80 34.33 31.24
N PRO A 253 16.66 35.66 31.18
CA PRO A 253 17.33 36.49 30.18
C PRO A 253 18.86 36.49 30.35
N THR A 254 19.39 36.08 31.50
CA THR A 254 20.84 36.01 31.75
C THR A 254 21.54 34.88 30.99
N ARG A 255 20.78 33.97 30.38
CA ARG A 255 21.30 32.83 29.62
C ARG A 255 21.74 33.19 28.21
N TYR A 256 21.33 34.37 27.73
CA TYR A 256 21.67 34.86 26.40
C TYR A 256 22.81 35.87 26.52
N CYS A 257 23.94 35.59 25.86
CA CYS A 257 25.12 36.44 25.88
C CYS A 257 25.40 37.03 24.49
N ILE A 258 25.62 38.34 24.44
CA ILE A 258 26.02 39.04 23.21
C ILE A 258 27.52 38.81 23.01
N LYS A 259 27.89 38.04 21.99
CA LYS A 259 29.29 37.92 21.55
C LYS A 259 29.52 38.88 20.39
N ARG A 260 30.52 39.76 20.51
CA ARG A 260 31.05 40.49 19.35
C ARG A 260 31.89 39.52 18.53
N LEU A 261 31.51 39.36 17.26
CA LEU A 261 32.36 38.73 16.23
C LEU A 261 33.51 39.67 15.86
#